data_AF-A0A3L8DBM9-F1
#
_entry.id   AF-A0A3L8DBM9-F1
#
_cell.length_a   1.000
_cell.length_b   1.000
_cell.length_c   1.000
_cell.angle_alpha   90.00
_cell.angle_beta   90.00
_cell.angle_gamma   90.00
#
_symmetry.space_group_name_H-M   'P 1'
#
loop_
_entity.id
_entity.type
_entity.pdbx_description
1 polymer ?
#
loop_
_entity_poly.entity_id
_entity_poly.type
_entity_poly.pdbx_seq_one_letter_code
_entity_poly.pdbx_strand_id
1 'polypeptide(L)'
;MSETRLKVLALVERIHLRKSTMSISQRRAALVEELRKEEMNEFARLISSPGCKSHTSTDIRTRKRDHISQDEKMDIKGYLKTCSPQISDIDSTQFYKVPFSNVISLVKKRKVFIMHGEAFVPAEEMVYLFVSYFRRILISGFEFAREARAKLYNDERFTHIFANLENSIHMENTVLVHERDIQEYISLNRLDELSETSYPLCMQVLHKALRKTHHLTHGGRIQYGLFLKGIGIPLSDAMDFWKNEFTKIMDEAAFNKEHSYQIRFAFGWEGSRRDYQPYACVKIVQSIVGPRDYHGCPFKHMLHNVLEEELVDCGFNALGK
;
A
#
# COMPACT_ATOMS: atom_id res chain seq x y z
N MET A 1 -10.26 -15.39 -21.46
CA MET A 1 -11.08 -14.43 -20.66
C MET A 1 -10.47 -14.13 -19.29
N SER A 2 -10.13 -15.13 -18.47
CA SER A 2 -9.52 -14.91 -17.14
C SER A 2 -8.18 -14.18 -17.21
N GLU A 3 -7.30 -14.59 -18.12
CA GLU A 3 -5.99 -13.95 -18.35
C GLU A 3 -6.11 -12.49 -18.80
N THR A 4 -7.01 -12.20 -19.76
CA THR A 4 -7.30 -10.82 -20.21
C THR A 4 -7.77 -9.96 -19.04
N ARG A 5 -8.66 -10.48 -18.18
CA ARG A 5 -9.14 -9.74 -17.00
C ARG A 5 -8.01 -9.51 -15.99
N LEU A 6 -7.13 -10.49 -15.80
CA LEU A 6 -5.97 -10.34 -14.93
C LEU A 6 -5.01 -9.26 -15.45
N LYS A 7 -4.72 -9.24 -16.76
CA LYS A 7 -3.92 -8.19 -17.41
C LYS A 7 -4.52 -6.79 -17.20
N VAL A 8 -5.84 -6.65 -17.39
CA VAL A 8 -6.54 -5.38 -17.11
C VAL A 8 -6.37 -4.96 -15.65
N LEU A 9 -6.56 -5.86 -14.69
CA LEU A 9 -6.42 -5.55 -13.26
C LEU A 9 -4.97 -5.18 -12.90
N ALA A 10 -3.98 -5.87 -13.44
CA ALA A 10 -2.57 -5.56 -13.25
C ALA A 10 -2.19 -4.19 -13.84
N LEU A 11 -2.75 -3.81 -14.99
CA LEU A 11 -2.55 -2.47 -15.56
C LEU A 11 -3.16 -1.38 -14.67
N VAL A 12 -4.35 -1.61 -14.10
CA VAL A 12 -4.98 -0.69 -13.16
C VAL A 12 -4.09 -0.47 -11.93
N GLU A 13 -3.55 -1.56 -11.36
CA GLU A 13 -2.64 -1.52 -10.23
C GLU A 13 -1.33 -0.80 -10.57
N ARG A 14 -0.67 -1.17 -11.67
CA ARG A 14 0.58 -0.55 -12.14
C ARG A 14 0.44 0.97 -12.33
N ILE A 15 -0.65 1.42 -12.95
CA ILE A 15 -0.89 2.85 -13.19
C ILE A 15 -1.22 3.59 -11.90
N HIS A 16 -1.90 2.93 -10.96
CA HIS A 16 -2.12 3.47 -9.63
C HIS A 16 -0.79 3.65 -8.87
N LEU A 17 0.12 2.67 -8.95
CA LEU A 17 1.39 2.65 -8.24
C LEU A 17 2.45 3.57 -8.85
N ARG A 18 2.60 3.61 -10.18
CA ARG A 18 3.65 4.39 -10.85
C ARG A 18 3.49 5.91 -10.72
N LYS A 19 2.28 6.42 -10.39
CA LYS A 19 1.95 7.85 -10.56
C LYS A 19 1.06 8.41 -9.44
N SER A 20 1.59 8.43 -8.22
CA SER A 20 0.92 9.00 -7.04
C SER A 20 0.56 10.49 -7.19
N THR A 21 1.29 11.24 -8.02
CA THR A 21 1.09 12.69 -8.28
C THR A 21 0.08 13.02 -9.39
N MET A 22 -0.42 12.03 -10.14
CA MET A 22 -1.39 12.27 -11.22
C MET A 22 -2.82 12.51 -10.71
N SER A 23 -3.54 13.40 -11.38
CA SER A 23 -4.98 13.56 -11.22
C SER A 23 -5.75 12.34 -11.74
N ILE A 24 -7.01 12.19 -11.30
CA ILE A 24 -7.88 11.07 -11.72
C ILE A 24 -8.05 11.03 -13.24
N SER A 25 -8.23 12.20 -13.88
CA SER A 25 -8.35 12.31 -15.34
C SER A 25 -7.10 11.86 -16.08
N GLN A 26 -5.92 12.20 -15.54
CA GLN A 26 -4.64 11.78 -16.08
C GLN A 26 -4.42 10.27 -15.94
N ARG A 27 -4.77 9.67 -14.79
CA ARG A 27 -4.72 8.21 -14.59
C ARG A 27 -5.67 7.48 -15.53
N ARG A 28 -6.88 8.00 -15.72
CA ARG A 28 -7.87 7.46 -16.67
C ARG A 28 -7.34 7.48 -18.10
N ALA A 29 -6.76 8.59 -18.54
CA ALA A 29 -6.18 8.72 -19.87
C ALA A 29 -5.02 7.73 -20.08
N ALA A 30 -4.09 7.64 -19.12
CA ALA A 30 -2.99 6.69 -19.16
C ALA A 30 -3.47 5.23 -19.24
N LEU A 31 -4.49 4.88 -18.45
CA LEU A 31 -5.07 3.53 -18.48
C LEU A 31 -5.71 3.21 -19.83
N VAL A 32 -6.43 4.16 -20.42
CA VAL A 32 -7.03 3.98 -21.75
C VAL A 32 -5.96 3.81 -22.84
N GLU A 33 -4.87 4.56 -22.74
CA GLU A 33 -3.74 4.45 -23.67
C GLU A 33 -3.07 3.07 -23.59
N GLU A 34 -2.72 2.61 -22.38
CA GLU A 34 -2.10 1.30 -22.17
C GLU A 34 -3.02 0.15 -22.59
N LEU A 35 -4.32 0.24 -22.29
CA LEU A 35 -5.29 -0.76 -22.74
C LEU A 35 -5.40 -0.84 -24.26
N ARG A 36 -5.23 0.27 -24.98
CA ARG A 36 -5.22 0.27 -26.45
C ARG A 36 -3.93 -0.32 -27.03
N LYS A 37 -2.78 -0.05 -26.39
CA LYS A 37 -1.49 -0.65 -26.79
C LYS A 37 -1.52 -2.16 -26.70
N GLU A 38 -2.18 -2.69 -25.68
CA GLU A 38 -2.37 -4.13 -25.44
C GLU A 38 -3.58 -4.72 -26.22
N GLU A 39 -4.12 -3.99 -27.20
CA GLU A 39 -5.28 -4.38 -28.03
C GLU A 39 -6.59 -4.67 -27.26
N MET A 40 -6.68 -4.28 -25.99
CA MET A 40 -7.83 -4.45 -25.09
C MET A 40 -8.89 -3.34 -25.25
N ASN A 41 -9.32 -3.12 -26.50
CA ASN A 41 -10.17 -1.99 -26.91
C ASN A 41 -11.55 -1.97 -26.22
N GLU A 42 -12.15 -3.11 -25.92
CA GLU A 42 -13.43 -3.22 -25.21
C GLU A 42 -13.38 -2.55 -23.82
N PHE A 43 -12.31 -2.79 -23.07
CA PHE A 43 -12.11 -2.19 -21.74
C PHE A 43 -11.80 -0.70 -21.82
N ALA A 44 -11.04 -0.28 -22.83
CA ALA A 44 -10.78 1.14 -23.10
C ALA A 44 -12.09 1.91 -23.42
N ARG A 45 -13.01 1.30 -24.19
CA ARG A 45 -14.34 1.86 -24.46
C ARG A 45 -15.19 1.93 -23.20
N LEU A 46 -15.18 0.90 -22.35
CA LEU A 46 -15.95 0.88 -21.10
C LEU A 46 -15.55 2.05 -20.18
N ILE A 47 -14.24 2.31 -20.06
CA ILE A 47 -13.71 3.42 -19.25
C ILE A 47 -14.02 4.78 -19.89
N SER A 48 -14.03 4.85 -21.22
CA SER A 48 -14.27 6.10 -21.97
C SER A 48 -15.75 6.39 -22.22
N SER A 49 -16.64 5.43 -21.94
CA SER A 49 -18.06 5.54 -22.23
C SER A 49 -18.70 6.69 -21.43
N PRO A 50 -19.46 7.60 -22.08
CA PRO A 50 -20.09 8.75 -21.43
C PRO A 50 -21.29 8.38 -20.52
N GLY A 51 -21.34 7.16 -20.00
CA GLY A 51 -22.48 6.66 -19.21
C GLY A 51 -23.69 6.29 -20.06
N CYS A 52 -24.77 5.85 -19.40
CA CYS A 52 -26.00 5.45 -20.08
C CYS A 52 -26.66 6.66 -20.75
N LYS A 53 -26.81 6.62 -22.08
CA LYS A 53 -27.42 7.71 -22.88
C LYS A 53 -28.92 7.88 -22.66
N SER A 54 -29.59 6.91 -22.04
CA SER A 54 -31.02 6.99 -21.73
C SER A 54 -31.25 6.86 -20.23
N HIS A 55 -31.73 7.94 -19.63
CA HIS A 55 -32.43 7.85 -18.35
C HIS A 55 -33.91 7.94 -18.67
N THR A 56 -34.70 6.95 -18.24
CA THR A 56 -36.15 7.08 -18.32
C THR A 56 -36.60 8.18 -17.37
N SER A 57 -37.73 8.82 -17.66
CA SER A 57 -38.31 9.83 -16.77
C SER A 57 -38.52 9.28 -15.35
N THR A 58 -38.81 7.98 -15.23
CA THR A 58 -38.88 7.21 -14.00
C THR A 58 -37.55 7.18 -13.25
N ASP A 59 -36.42 6.89 -13.91
CA ASP A 59 -35.10 6.84 -13.27
C ASP A 59 -34.69 8.21 -12.70
N ILE A 60 -35.00 9.28 -13.44
CA ILE A 60 -34.74 10.66 -13.01
C ILE A 60 -35.60 11.00 -11.78
N ARG A 61 -36.88 10.60 -11.79
CA ARG A 61 -37.81 10.89 -10.69
C ARG A 61 -37.47 10.12 -9.42
N THR A 62 -36.98 8.88 -9.55
CA THR A 62 -36.50 8.09 -8.41
C THR A 62 -35.26 8.73 -7.80
N ARG A 63 -34.27 9.13 -8.60
CA ARG A 63 -33.06 9.82 -8.10
C ARG A 63 -33.36 11.13 -7.38
N LYS A 64 -34.38 11.88 -7.83
CA LYS A 64 -34.83 13.11 -7.16
C LYS A 64 -35.35 12.90 -5.74
N ARG A 65 -35.74 11.66 -5.36
CA ARG A 65 -36.16 11.36 -3.98
C ARG A 65 -35.00 11.26 -3.01
N ASP A 66 -33.80 11.00 -3.51
CA ASP A 66 -32.60 10.84 -2.69
C ASP A 66 -31.91 12.19 -2.41
N HIS A 67 -32.31 13.26 -3.11
CA HIS A 67 -31.81 14.62 -2.92
C HIS A 67 -32.52 15.33 -1.76
N ILE A 68 -31.80 16.20 -1.05
CA ILE A 68 -32.44 17.15 -0.13
C ILE A 68 -33.13 18.28 -0.90
N SER A 69 -34.26 18.76 -0.37
CA SER A 69 -34.90 19.96 -0.90
C SER A 69 -34.07 21.20 -0.56
N GLN A 70 -34.31 22.31 -1.27
CA GLN A 70 -33.63 23.57 -0.97
C GLN A 70 -34.00 24.10 0.42
N ASP A 71 -35.27 23.95 0.82
CA ASP A 71 -35.74 24.36 2.16
C ASP A 71 -35.03 23.56 3.27
N GLU A 72 -35.00 22.22 3.14
CA GLU A 72 -34.31 21.34 4.09
C GLU A 72 -32.81 21.66 4.14
N LYS A 73 -32.20 21.94 2.99
CA LYS A 73 -30.80 22.34 2.88
C LYS A 73 -30.51 23.67 3.58
N MET A 74 -31.42 24.64 3.51
CA MET A 74 -31.28 25.92 4.21
C MET A 74 -31.32 25.71 5.73
N ASP A 75 -32.22 24.88 6.23
CA ASP A 75 -32.38 24.60 7.66
C ASP A 75 -31.12 23.98 8.28
N ILE A 76 -30.44 23.08 7.55
CA ILE A 76 -29.26 22.36 8.03
C ILE A 76 -27.93 22.93 7.51
N LYS A 77 -27.95 24.05 6.79
CA LYS A 77 -26.79 24.62 6.07
C LYS A 77 -25.57 24.83 6.95
N GLY A 78 -25.77 25.32 8.18
CA GLY A 78 -24.69 25.54 9.15
C GLY A 78 -23.97 24.24 9.52
N TYR A 79 -24.71 23.15 9.69
CA TYR A 79 -24.16 21.84 9.99
C TYR A 79 -23.44 21.23 8.78
N LEU A 80 -24.01 21.37 7.57
CA LEU A 80 -23.35 20.94 6.34
C LEU A 80 -21.99 21.63 6.16
N LYS A 81 -21.90 22.92 6.48
CA LYS A 81 -20.65 23.69 6.42
C LYS A 81 -19.62 23.24 7.42
N THR A 82 -20.06 22.90 8.63
CA THR A 82 -19.18 22.46 9.70
C THR A 82 -18.58 21.08 9.39
N CYS A 83 -19.36 20.17 8.81
CA CYS A 83 -18.92 18.81 8.50
C CYS A 83 -18.20 18.66 7.15
N SER A 84 -18.34 19.64 6.25
CA SER A 84 -17.73 19.64 4.92
C SER A 84 -16.93 20.92 4.65
N PRO A 85 -15.87 21.22 5.43
CA PRO A 85 -15.12 22.47 5.32
C PRO A 85 -14.42 22.65 3.96
N GLN A 86 -14.19 21.56 3.23
CA GLN A 86 -13.59 21.57 1.89
C GLN A 86 -14.53 22.09 0.79
N ILE A 87 -15.83 22.21 1.06
CA ILE A 87 -16.82 22.64 0.07
C ILE A 87 -16.97 24.17 0.17
N SER A 88 -16.51 24.87 -0.86
CA SER A 88 -16.51 26.33 -0.91
C SER A 88 -17.91 26.92 -1.03
N ASP A 89 -18.78 26.27 -1.81
CA ASP A 89 -20.16 26.71 -2.04
C ASP A 89 -21.15 25.57 -1.78
N ILE A 90 -21.79 25.64 -0.62
CA ILE A 90 -22.83 24.68 -0.24
C ILE A 90 -24.07 24.86 -1.11
N ASP A 91 -24.42 26.09 -1.52
CA ASP A 91 -25.68 26.37 -2.20
C ASP A 91 -25.74 25.72 -3.59
N SER A 92 -24.64 25.75 -4.34
CA SER A 92 -24.52 25.04 -5.62
C SER A 92 -24.28 23.53 -5.47
N THR A 93 -23.74 23.08 -4.34
CA THR A 93 -23.43 21.66 -4.13
C THR A 93 -24.69 20.82 -3.92
N GLN A 94 -24.85 19.74 -4.67
CA GLN A 94 -25.96 18.81 -4.48
C GLN A 94 -25.65 17.81 -3.34
N PHE A 95 -26.62 17.60 -2.45
CA PHE A 95 -26.52 16.67 -1.32
C PHE A 95 -27.58 15.58 -1.42
N TYR A 96 -27.21 14.40 -0.90
CA TYR A 96 -28.02 13.20 -0.91
C TYR A 96 -28.24 12.70 0.51
N LYS A 97 -29.44 12.19 0.79
CA LYS A 97 -29.77 11.49 2.03
C LYS A 97 -29.52 10.01 1.85
N VAL A 98 -28.70 9.45 2.72
CA VAL A 98 -28.42 8.02 2.72
C VAL A 98 -28.37 7.51 4.16
N PRO A 99 -28.83 6.28 4.43
CA PRO A 99 -28.67 5.68 5.74
C PRO A 99 -27.19 5.71 6.16
N PHE A 100 -26.91 6.22 7.36
CA PHE A 100 -25.51 6.45 7.78
C PHE A 100 -24.67 5.16 7.78
N SER A 101 -25.32 4.00 7.98
CA SER A 101 -24.74 2.66 7.94
C SER A 101 -24.16 2.26 6.58
N ASN A 102 -24.50 2.98 5.51
CA ASN A 102 -23.95 2.75 4.18
C ASN A 102 -22.68 3.57 3.91
N VAL A 103 -22.46 4.66 4.66
CA VAL A 103 -21.33 5.59 4.50
C VAL A 103 -20.49 5.74 5.77
N ILE A 104 -20.33 4.66 6.54
CA ILE A 104 -19.57 4.61 7.80
C ILE A 104 -18.15 5.18 7.66
N SER A 105 -17.52 5.02 6.49
CA SER A 105 -16.19 5.57 6.19
C SER A 105 -16.13 7.11 6.26
N LEU A 106 -17.20 7.80 5.83
CA LEU A 106 -17.32 9.26 5.91
C LEU A 106 -17.69 9.71 7.32
N VAL A 107 -18.59 8.96 7.98
CA VAL A 107 -19.00 9.20 9.37
C VAL A 107 -17.81 9.15 10.32
N LYS A 108 -16.97 8.12 10.22
CA LYS A 108 -15.76 7.96 11.05
C LYS A 108 -14.81 9.15 10.93
N LYS A 109 -14.73 9.77 9.74
CA LYS A 109 -13.88 10.93 9.46
C LYS A 109 -14.56 12.27 9.77
N ARG A 110 -15.80 12.25 10.29
CA ARG A 110 -16.64 13.43 10.52
C ARG A 110 -16.81 14.31 9.27
N LYS A 111 -16.85 13.68 8.09
CA LYS A 111 -16.95 14.34 6.78
C LYS A 111 -18.38 14.56 6.28
N VAL A 112 -19.37 14.10 7.03
CA VAL A 112 -20.80 14.17 6.67
C VAL A 112 -21.60 14.50 7.92
N PHE A 113 -22.66 15.29 7.73
CA PHE A 113 -23.63 15.57 8.78
C PHE A 113 -24.61 14.39 8.90
N ILE A 114 -25.05 14.08 10.12
CA ILE A 114 -26.01 13.00 10.39
C ILE A 114 -27.15 13.56 11.22
N MET A 115 -28.38 13.26 10.80
CA MET A 115 -29.60 13.64 11.50
C MET A 115 -30.64 12.53 11.31
N HIS A 116 -31.27 12.09 12.41
CA HIS A 116 -32.31 11.06 12.39
C HIS A 116 -31.91 9.73 11.68
N GLY A 117 -30.64 9.33 11.75
CA GLY A 117 -30.14 8.11 11.09
C GLY A 117 -29.82 8.26 9.61
N GLU A 118 -30.04 9.44 9.04
CA GLU A 118 -29.65 9.79 7.68
C GLU A 118 -28.34 10.59 7.69
N ALA A 119 -27.43 10.25 6.79
CA ALA A 119 -26.24 11.01 6.50
C ALA A 119 -26.45 11.87 5.25
N PHE A 120 -26.00 13.11 5.31
CA PHE A 120 -26.12 14.11 4.25
C PHE A 120 -24.80 14.19 3.50
N VAL A 121 -24.76 13.54 2.34
CA VAL A 121 -23.52 13.29 1.58
C VAL A 121 -23.47 14.22 0.37
N PRO A 122 -22.40 15.00 0.18
CA PRO A 122 -22.23 15.81 -1.01
C PRO A 122 -21.97 14.93 -2.24
N ALA A 123 -22.40 15.38 -3.42
CA ALA A 123 -22.28 14.63 -4.68
C ALA A 123 -20.87 14.09 -4.96
N GLU A 124 -19.84 14.87 -4.62
CA GLU A 124 -18.43 14.53 -4.80
C GLU A 124 -17.98 13.33 -3.94
N GLU A 125 -18.60 13.15 -2.77
CA GLU A 125 -18.29 12.08 -1.82
C GLU A 125 -19.21 10.85 -2.01
N MET A 126 -20.17 10.90 -2.95
CA MET A 126 -21.03 9.75 -3.28
C MET A 126 -20.25 8.54 -3.79
N VAL A 127 -19.03 8.75 -4.32
CA VAL A 127 -18.12 7.66 -4.68
C VAL A 127 -17.87 6.70 -3.52
N TYR A 128 -17.84 7.18 -2.27
CA TYR A 128 -17.60 6.33 -1.10
C TYR A 128 -18.78 5.42 -0.79
N LEU A 129 -20.01 5.86 -1.07
CA LEU A 129 -21.20 5.01 -1.00
C LEU A 129 -21.12 3.87 -2.02
N PHE A 130 -20.86 4.21 -3.28
CA PHE A 130 -20.79 3.22 -4.36
C PHE A 130 -19.66 2.21 -4.16
N VAL A 131 -18.48 2.68 -3.73
CA VAL A 131 -17.34 1.80 -3.41
C VAL A 131 -17.67 0.89 -2.24
N SER A 132 -18.30 1.41 -1.18
CA SER A 132 -18.74 0.61 -0.02
C SER A 132 -19.74 -0.48 -0.44
N TYR A 133 -20.75 -0.11 -1.24
CA TYR A 133 -21.76 -1.03 -1.74
C TYR A 133 -21.18 -2.10 -2.68
N PHE A 134 -20.37 -1.68 -3.65
CA PHE A 134 -19.69 -2.57 -4.58
C PHE A 134 -18.76 -3.55 -3.85
N ARG A 135 -18.04 -3.09 -2.81
CA ARG A 135 -17.21 -3.95 -1.98
C ARG A 135 -18.02 -5.03 -1.27
N ARG A 136 -19.23 -4.73 -0.77
CA ARG A 136 -20.12 -5.74 -0.16
C ARG A 136 -20.55 -6.78 -1.19
N ILE A 137 -20.95 -6.35 -2.38
CA ILE A 137 -21.29 -7.25 -3.49
C ILE A 137 -20.10 -8.16 -3.83
N LEU A 138 -18.90 -7.58 -3.95
CA LEU A 138 -17.68 -8.35 -4.24
C LEU A 138 -17.37 -9.39 -3.16
N ILE A 139 -17.44 -9.02 -1.88
CA ILE A 139 -17.18 -9.94 -0.76
C ILE A 139 -18.19 -11.09 -0.78
N SER A 140 -19.48 -10.79 -0.89
CA SER A 140 -20.52 -11.82 -0.98
C SER A 140 -20.35 -12.70 -2.22
N GLY A 141 -19.99 -12.10 -3.36
CA GLY A 141 -19.65 -12.84 -4.57
C GLY A 141 -18.45 -13.77 -4.39
N PHE A 142 -17.43 -13.37 -3.62
CA PHE A 142 -16.30 -14.23 -3.30
C PHE A 142 -16.67 -15.39 -2.38
N GLU A 143 -17.60 -15.20 -1.45
CA GLU A 143 -18.10 -16.29 -0.62
C GLU A 143 -18.75 -17.38 -1.48
N PHE A 144 -19.62 -16.99 -2.42
CA PHE A 144 -20.22 -17.90 -3.39
C PHE A 144 -19.18 -18.54 -4.30
N ALA A 145 -18.23 -17.75 -4.83
CA ALA A 145 -17.17 -18.26 -5.70
C ALA A 145 -16.26 -19.26 -4.98
N ARG A 146 -16.00 -19.06 -3.68
CA ARG A 146 -15.22 -19.99 -2.85
C ARG A 146 -15.95 -21.33 -2.69
N GLU A 147 -17.25 -21.30 -2.44
CA GLU A 147 -18.07 -22.52 -2.36
C GLU A 147 -18.11 -23.25 -3.71
N ALA A 148 -18.32 -22.52 -4.81
CA ALA A 148 -18.28 -23.07 -6.16
C ALA A 148 -16.91 -23.69 -6.48
N ARG A 149 -15.81 -23.05 -6.08
CA ARG A 149 -14.44 -23.61 -6.22
C ARG A 149 -14.27 -24.90 -5.43
N ALA A 150 -14.75 -24.96 -4.19
CA ALA A 150 -14.65 -26.18 -3.38
C ALA A 150 -15.38 -27.37 -4.03
N LYS A 151 -16.52 -27.13 -4.71
CA LYS A 151 -17.26 -28.15 -5.46
C LYS A 151 -16.52 -28.65 -6.72
N LEU A 152 -15.53 -27.91 -7.21
CA LEU A 152 -14.73 -28.25 -8.40
C LEU A 152 -13.41 -28.98 -8.07
N TYR A 153 -13.19 -29.40 -6.83
CA TYR A 153 -11.90 -29.90 -6.31
C TYR A 153 -11.27 -31.08 -7.11
N ASN A 154 -12.06 -31.83 -7.88
CA ASN A 154 -11.58 -32.97 -8.68
C ASN A 154 -11.63 -32.73 -10.22
N ASP A 155 -11.93 -31.53 -10.68
CA ASP A 155 -11.92 -31.23 -12.12
C ASP A 155 -10.54 -30.75 -12.56
N GLU A 156 -9.77 -31.63 -13.21
CA GLU A 156 -8.40 -31.37 -13.66
C GLU A 156 -8.28 -30.13 -14.56
N ARG A 157 -9.32 -29.80 -15.33
CA ARG A 157 -9.33 -28.62 -16.21
C ARG A 157 -9.25 -27.33 -15.40
N PHE A 158 -9.96 -27.26 -14.28
CA PHE A 158 -9.95 -26.10 -13.40
C PHE A 158 -8.70 -26.07 -12.52
N THR A 159 -8.19 -27.23 -12.09
CA THR A 159 -6.93 -27.32 -11.34
C THR A 159 -5.78 -26.66 -12.08
N HIS A 160 -5.63 -26.91 -13.39
CA HIS A 160 -4.58 -26.27 -14.18
C HIS A 160 -4.80 -24.75 -14.33
N ILE A 161 -6.04 -24.31 -14.56
CA ILE A 161 -6.37 -22.88 -14.64
C ILE A 161 -6.06 -22.16 -13.32
N PHE A 162 -6.38 -22.76 -12.17
CA PHE A 162 -6.09 -22.16 -10.87
C PHE A 162 -4.60 -22.14 -10.55
N ALA A 163 -3.86 -23.20 -10.86
CA ALA A 163 -2.39 -23.21 -10.70
C ALA A 163 -1.72 -22.13 -11.57
N ASN A 164 -2.16 -21.98 -12.82
CA ASN A 164 -1.66 -20.93 -13.70
C ASN A 164 -2.02 -19.54 -13.19
N LEU A 165 -3.26 -19.33 -12.72
CA LEU A 165 -3.70 -18.06 -12.13
C LEU A 165 -2.94 -17.72 -10.85
N GLU A 166 -2.70 -18.69 -9.96
CA GLU A 166 -1.92 -18.49 -8.73
C GLU A 166 -0.48 -18.09 -9.05
N ASN A 167 0.13 -18.69 -10.08
CA ASN A 167 1.44 -18.31 -10.57
C ASN A 167 1.45 -16.96 -11.31
N SER A 168 0.32 -16.51 -11.86
CA SER A 168 0.20 -15.27 -12.64
C SER A 168 -0.27 -14.08 -11.81
N ILE A 169 -0.96 -14.32 -10.69
CA ILE A 169 -1.38 -13.31 -9.72
C ILE A 169 -0.18 -13.05 -8.80
N HIS A 170 0.77 -12.28 -9.31
CA HIS A 170 1.72 -11.58 -8.45
C HIS A 170 0.96 -10.41 -7.82
N MET A 171 0.22 -10.67 -6.74
CA MET A 171 -0.29 -9.58 -5.89
C MET A 171 0.97 -8.85 -5.39
N GLU A 172 1.25 -7.69 -5.97
CA GLU A 172 2.31 -6.78 -5.53
C GLU A 172 1.90 -6.26 -4.14
N ASN A 173 2.00 -7.12 -3.13
CA ASN A 173 1.85 -6.76 -1.73
C ASN A 173 2.90 -5.69 -1.43
N THR A 174 2.50 -4.43 -1.52
CA THR A 174 3.24 -3.28 -0.99
C THR A 174 4.72 -3.26 -1.39
N VAL A 175 5.01 -2.82 -2.63
CA VAL A 175 6.32 -2.29 -3.05
C VAL A 175 7.53 -3.04 -2.46
N LEU A 176 7.80 -4.22 -3.03
CA LEU A 176 9.16 -4.59 -3.38
C LEU A 176 9.10 -4.78 -4.89
N VAL A 177 9.80 -3.92 -5.62
CA VAL A 177 9.96 -4.06 -7.07
C VAL A 177 10.70 -5.37 -7.30
N HIS A 178 9.96 -6.46 -7.47
CA HIS A 178 10.45 -7.68 -8.09
C HIS A 178 10.11 -7.61 -9.58
N GLU A 179 10.55 -6.54 -10.26
CA GLU A 179 10.76 -6.63 -11.70
C GLU A 179 11.88 -7.67 -11.87
N ARG A 180 11.53 -8.87 -12.35
CA ARG A 180 12.49 -9.94 -12.69
C ARG A 180 13.57 -9.48 -13.67
N ASP A 181 13.35 -8.33 -14.31
CA ASP A 181 14.24 -7.72 -15.30
C ASP A 181 15.20 -6.66 -14.71
N ILE A 182 15.10 -6.31 -13.41
CA ILE A 182 16.05 -5.42 -12.71
C ILE A 182 16.57 -6.09 -11.43
N GLN A 183 17.13 -7.30 -11.56
CA GLN A 183 18.04 -7.83 -10.54
C GLN A 183 19.47 -7.47 -10.96
N GLU A 184 19.76 -6.16 -11.01
CA GLU A 184 21.14 -5.72 -11.09
C GLU A 184 21.82 -6.13 -9.77
N TYR A 185 22.82 -7.00 -9.86
CA TYR A 185 23.55 -7.48 -8.69
C TYR A 185 24.11 -6.27 -7.92
N ILE A 186 23.58 -6.02 -6.72
CA ILE A 186 24.07 -4.98 -5.83
C ILE A 186 25.33 -5.52 -5.16
N SER A 187 26.49 -5.06 -5.61
CA SER A 187 27.76 -5.35 -4.94
C SER A 187 27.76 -4.77 -3.53
N LEU A 188 28.31 -5.52 -2.56
CA LEU A 188 28.48 -5.09 -1.17
C LEU A 188 29.15 -3.72 -1.02
N ASN A 189 30.06 -3.38 -1.92
CA ASN A 189 30.81 -2.12 -1.90
C ASN A 189 29.93 -0.90 -2.16
N ARG A 190 28.72 -1.08 -2.71
CA ARG A 190 27.77 0.01 -2.97
C ARG A 190 26.82 0.27 -1.81
N LEU A 191 26.80 -0.59 -0.78
CA LEU A 191 25.83 -0.46 0.31
C LEU A 191 25.97 0.86 1.08
N ASP A 192 27.20 1.35 1.25
CA ASP A 192 27.47 2.61 1.95
C ASP A 192 26.89 3.80 1.16
N GLU A 193 27.17 3.87 -0.15
CA GLU A 193 26.61 4.88 -1.08
C GLU A 193 25.08 4.82 -1.15
N LEU A 194 24.51 3.61 -1.24
CA LEU A 194 23.05 3.41 -1.28
C LEU A 194 22.39 3.82 0.04
N SER A 195 23.10 3.68 1.17
CA SER A 195 22.58 4.10 2.47
C SER A 195 22.34 5.61 2.54
N GLU A 196 23.14 6.40 1.83
CA GLU A 196 23.03 7.86 1.80
C GLU A 196 22.03 8.36 0.75
N THR A 197 21.98 7.68 -0.40
CA THR A 197 21.24 8.17 -1.58
C THR A 197 19.85 7.56 -1.73
N SER A 198 19.63 6.36 -1.22
CA SER A 198 18.49 5.52 -1.62
C SER A 198 17.71 4.95 -0.44
N TYR A 199 18.34 4.74 0.72
CA TYR A 199 17.67 4.10 1.84
C TYR A 199 16.62 5.01 2.48
N PRO A 200 15.45 4.48 2.87
CA PRO A 200 14.58 5.21 3.78
C PRO A 200 15.30 5.39 5.13
N LEU A 201 14.96 6.45 5.85
CA LEU A 201 15.62 6.83 7.10
C LEU A 201 15.74 5.67 8.12
N CYS A 202 14.73 4.79 8.20
CA CYS A 202 14.78 3.62 9.09
C CYS A 202 15.91 2.62 8.78
N MET A 203 16.30 2.46 7.51
CA MET A 203 17.40 1.60 7.10
C MET A 203 18.73 2.33 7.13
N GLN A 204 18.73 3.63 6.82
CA GLN A 204 19.92 4.48 6.94
C GLN A 204 20.43 4.54 8.39
N VAL A 205 19.54 4.73 9.37
CA VAL A 205 19.88 4.70 10.80
C VAL A 205 20.50 3.36 11.21
N LEU A 206 19.92 2.24 10.75
CA LEU A 206 20.46 0.90 11.01
C LEU A 206 21.83 0.69 10.37
N HIS A 207 22.03 1.16 9.14
CA HIS A 207 23.30 1.09 8.44
C HIS A 207 24.38 1.92 9.17
N LYS A 208 24.10 3.19 9.49
CA LYS A 208 24.99 4.06 10.25
C LYS A 208 25.35 3.46 11.62
N ALA A 209 24.34 2.98 12.35
CA ALA A 209 24.56 2.34 13.64
C ALA A 209 25.47 1.12 13.51
N LEU A 210 25.20 0.23 12.55
CA LEU A 210 26.03 -0.95 12.30
C LEU A 210 27.49 -0.58 11.98
N ARG A 211 27.71 0.40 11.10
CA ARG A 211 29.07 0.87 10.75
C ARG A 211 29.79 1.54 11.92
N LYS A 212 29.06 2.20 12.82
CA LYS A 212 29.60 2.92 13.98
C LYS A 212 29.90 2.02 15.18
N THR A 213 29.01 1.09 15.49
CA THR A 213 29.10 0.25 16.70
C THR A 213 29.58 -1.16 16.40
N HIS A 214 29.69 -1.52 15.12
CA HIS A 214 30.05 -2.85 14.64
C HIS A 214 29.10 -3.96 15.14
N HIS A 215 27.89 -3.59 15.59
CA HIS A 215 26.88 -4.53 16.08
C HIS A 215 25.47 -3.94 16.06
N LEU A 216 24.48 -4.79 15.81
CA LEU A 216 23.06 -4.46 15.95
C LEU A 216 22.37 -5.42 16.90
N THR A 217 21.39 -4.93 17.67
CA THR A 217 20.52 -5.77 18.50
C THR A 217 19.65 -6.70 17.64
N HIS A 218 19.02 -7.70 18.26
CA HIS A 218 18.22 -8.70 17.54
C HIS A 218 17.19 -8.08 16.58
N GLY A 219 16.45 -7.05 17.02
CA GLY A 219 15.45 -6.38 16.18
C GLY A 219 16.08 -5.67 14.98
N GLY A 220 17.22 -4.99 15.19
CA GLY A 220 18.00 -4.36 14.13
C GLY A 220 18.53 -5.36 13.10
N ARG A 221 19.09 -6.48 13.54
CA ARG A 221 19.58 -7.54 12.64
C ARG A 221 18.46 -8.11 11.76
N ILE A 222 17.27 -8.32 12.31
CA ILE A 222 16.15 -8.85 11.55
C ILE A 222 15.58 -7.80 10.57
N GLN A 223 15.31 -6.58 11.04
CA GLN A 223 14.77 -5.52 10.18
C GLN A 223 15.71 -5.20 9.02
N TYR A 224 17.00 -5.01 9.32
CA TYR A 224 18.00 -4.66 8.32
C TYR A 224 18.38 -5.86 7.44
N GLY A 225 18.57 -7.05 8.03
CA GLY A 225 18.93 -8.26 7.28
C GLY A 225 17.86 -8.67 6.26
N LEU A 226 16.58 -8.57 6.63
CA LEU A 226 15.50 -8.83 5.67
C LEU A 226 15.41 -7.74 4.61
N PHE A 227 15.68 -6.47 4.95
CA PHE A 227 15.75 -5.41 3.94
C PHE A 227 16.88 -5.66 2.92
N LEU A 228 18.08 -6.04 3.38
CA LEU A 228 19.20 -6.40 2.50
C LEU A 228 18.86 -7.56 1.55
N LYS A 229 18.19 -8.59 2.07
CA LYS A 229 17.64 -9.68 1.25
C LYS A 229 16.64 -9.14 0.21
N GLY A 230 15.74 -8.24 0.61
CA GLY A 230 14.71 -7.65 -0.23
C GLY A 230 15.26 -6.82 -1.39
N ILE A 231 16.38 -6.10 -1.19
CA ILE A 231 17.07 -5.35 -2.25
C ILE A 231 17.96 -6.25 -3.13
N GLY A 232 18.01 -7.56 -2.87
CA GLY A 232 18.68 -8.53 -3.73
C GLY A 232 20.08 -8.95 -3.31
N ILE A 233 20.53 -8.65 -2.08
CA ILE A 233 21.81 -9.15 -1.58
C ILE A 233 21.70 -10.66 -1.35
N PRO A 234 22.55 -11.50 -1.96
CA PRO A 234 22.52 -12.95 -1.78
C PRO A 234 23.04 -13.35 -0.38
N LEU A 235 22.71 -14.57 0.05
CA LEU A 235 23.13 -15.07 1.37
C LEU A 235 24.65 -15.05 1.57
N SER A 236 25.44 -15.40 0.55
CA SER A 236 26.91 -15.36 0.62
C SER A 236 27.41 -13.98 1.03
N ASP A 237 26.91 -12.97 0.34
CA ASP A 237 27.35 -11.60 0.49
C ASP A 237 26.82 -11.01 1.80
N ALA A 238 25.59 -11.36 2.18
CA ALA A 238 25.06 -11.00 3.49
C ALA A 238 25.91 -11.62 4.62
N MET A 239 26.32 -12.89 4.49
CA MET A 239 27.21 -13.54 5.46
C MET A 239 28.55 -12.83 5.56
N ASP A 240 29.18 -12.50 4.43
CA ASP A 240 30.45 -11.76 4.41
C ASP A 240 30.29 -10.35 4.99
N PHE A 241 29.21 -9.65 4.66
CA PHE A 241 28.90 -8.32 5.19
C PHE A 241 28.78 -8.33 6.72
N TRP A 242 27.94 -9.21 7.26
CA TRP A 242 27.75 -9.31 8.71
C TRP A 242 29.02 -9.81 9.42
N LYS A 243 29.72 -10.79 8.84
CA LYS A 243 30.96 -11.31 9.39
C LYS A 243 32.02 -10.21 9.47
N ASN A 244 32.33 -9.55 8.35
CA ASN A 244 33.36 -8.51 8.28
C ASN A 244 33.09 -7.33 9.21
N GLU A 245 31.82 -7.02 9.45
CA GLU A 245 31.47 -5.93 10.37
C GLU A 245 31.57 -6.36 11.82
N PHE A 246 31.02 -7.52 12.18
CA PHE A 246 31.00 -7.97 13.59
C PHE A 246 32.38 -8.39 14.08
N THR A 247 33.23 -8.95 13.22
CA THR A 247 34.58 -9.36 13.60
C THR A 247 35.52 -8.21 13.93
N LYS A 248 35.07 -6.96 13.77
CA LYS A 248 35.77 -5.78 14.29
C LYS A 248 35.73 -5.70 15.83
N ILE A 249 34.77 -6.36 16.47
CA ILE A 249 34.59 -6.34 17.93
C ILE A 249 34.51 -7.72 18.59
N MET A 250 34.43 -8.79 17.79
CA MET A 250 34.43 -10.18 18.27
C MET A 250 35.33 -11.03 17.38
N ASP A 251 35.68 -12.24 17.82
CA ASP A 251 36.39 -13.18 16.95
C ASP A 251 35.42 -13.90 15.97
N GLU A 252 35.99 -14.53 14.94
CA GLU A 252 35.21 -15.26 13.94
C GLU A 252 34.47 -16.48 14.53
N ALA A 253 35.02 -17.12 15.56
CA ALA A 253 34.40 -18.28 16.20
C ALA A 253 33.12 -17.88 16.94
N ALA A 254 33.15 -16.75 17.65
CA ALA A 254 32.02 -16.15 18.33
C ALA A 254 30.94 -15.74 17.32
N PHE A 255 31.32 -15.06 16.23
CA PHE A 255 30.37 -14.70 15.16
C PHE A 255 29.66 -15.95 14.60
N ASN A 256 30.44 -16.98 14.26
CA ASN A 256 29.89 -18.22 13.71
C ASN A 256 28.94 -18.91 14.69
N LYS A 257 29.27 -18.89 15.99
CA LYS A 257 28.42 -19.49 17.04
C LYS A 257 27.15 -18.70 17.30
N GLU A 258 27.21 -17.37 17.32
CA GLU A 258 26.13 -16.52 17.82
C GLU A 258 25.21 -15.96 16.74
N HIS A 259 25.70 -15.80 15.50
CA HIS A 259 25.00 -15.01 14.48
C HIS A 259 24.78 -15.73 13.15
N SER A 260 25.68 -16.63 12.75
CA SER A 260 25.59 -17.31 11.44
C SER A 260 24.24 -18.01 11.23
N TYR A 261 23.75 -18.70 12.26
CA TYR A 261 22.47 -19.40 12.23
C TYR A 261 21.30 -18.42 12.00
N GLN A 262 21.29 -17.28 12.70
CA GLN A 262 20.21 -16.30 12.59
C GLN A 262 20.14 -15.69 11.18
N ILE A 263 21.30 -15.41 10.57
CA ILE A 263 21.36 -14.85 9.21
C ILE A 263 20.82 -15.87 8.21
N ARG A 264 21.29 -17.12 8.25
CA ARG A 264 20.78 -18.18 7.38
C ARG A 264 19.29 -18.45 7.59
N PHE A 265 18.82 -18.39 8.82
CA PHE A 265 17.40 -18.52 9.16
C PHE A 265 16.56 -17.40 8.53
N ALA A 266 17.00 -16.13 8.61
CA ALA A 266 16.31 -15.00 7.99
C ALA A 266 16.24 -15.13 6.45
N PHE A 267 17.24 -15.75 5.85
CA PHE A 267 17.29 -16.04 4.41
C PHE A 267 16.53 -17.32 4.01
N GLY A 268 15.97 -18.07 4.96
CA GLY A 268 15.20 -19.29 4.68
C GLY A 268 16.05 -20.54 4.45
N TRP A 269 17.33 -20.52 4.82
CA TRP A 269 18.27 -21.65 4.65
C TRP A 269 18.36 -22.59 5.86
N GLU A 270 17.72 -22.22 6.98
CA GLU A 270 17.67 -23.01 8.23
C GLU A 270 16.23 -23.17 8.73
N GLY A 271 15.97 -24.17 9.57
CA GLY A 271 14.65 -24.42 10.17
C GLY A 271 13.59 -24.84 9.15
N SER A 272 12.36 -24.30 9.24
CA SER A 272 11.25 -24.66 8.33
C SER A 272 11.37 -24.07 6.92
N ARG A 273 12.53 -23.49 6.56
CA ARG A 273 12.83 -22.89 5.25
C ARG A 273 11.76 -21.93 4.72
N ARG A 274 11.18 -21.13 5.62
CA ARG A 274 10.19 -20.12 5.25
C ARG A 274 10.87 -18.94 4.58
N ASP A 275 10.27 -18.47 3.49
CA ASP A 275 10.72 -17.26 2.81
C ASP A 275 10.27 -16.00 3.57
N TYR A 276 11.06 -15.60 4.57
CA TYR A 276 10.77 -14.40 5.36
C TYR A 276 10.87 -13.15 4.48
N GLN A 277 9.76 -12.41 4.43
CA GLN A 277 9.67 -11.18 3.66
C GLN A 277 10.23 -9.98 4.44
N PRO A 278 10.79 -8.98 3.75
CA PRO A 278 11.12 -7.68 4.34
C PRO A 278 9.94 -7.08 5.08
N TYR A 279 10.22 -6.31 6.14
CA TYR A 279 9.15 -5.72 6.94
C TYR A 279 8.49 -4.56 6.19
N ALA A 280 7.17 -4.62 6.07
CA ALA A 280 6.38 -3.47 5.65
C ALA A 280 6.44 -2.33 6.68
N CYS A 281 6.25 -1.09 6.24
CA CYS A 281 6.28 0.10 7.10
C CYS A 281 5.36 -0.04 8.33
N VAL A 282 4.16 -0.61 8.17
CA VAL A 282 3.21 -0.83 9.28
C VAL A 282 3.84 -1.69 10.39
N LYS A 283 4.57 -2.75 10.02
CA LYS A 283 5.25 -3.63 10.98
C LYS A 283 6.42 -2.92 11.66
N ILE A 284 7.20 -2.16 10.90
CA ILE A 284 8.32 -1.36 11.44
C ILE A 284 7.81 -0.33 12.45
N VAL A 285 6.72 0.39 12.12
CA VAL A 285 6.05 1.36 12.99
C VAL A 285 5.46 0.69 14.24
N GLN A 286 5.04 -0.57 14.18
CA GLN A 286 4.47 -1.29 15.33
C GLN A 286 5.53 -2.01 16.18
N SER A 287 6.81 -1.93 15.81
CA SER A 287 7.88 -2.62 16.53
C SER A 287 8.05 -2.04 17.93
N ILE A 288 8.37 -2.91 18.88
CA ILE A 288 8.78 -2.52 20.23
C ILE A 288 10.26 -2.14 20.14
N VAL A 289 10.61 -0.92 20.55
CA VAL A 289 11.96 -0.36 20.47
C VAL A 289 12.42 0.00 21.88
N GLY A 290 13.50 -0.63 22.34
CA GLY A 290 14.14 -0.33 23.61
C GLY A 290 15.18 0.80 23.51
N PRO A 291 15.73 1.26 24.64
CA PRO A 291 16.66 2.41 24.67
C PRO A 291 17.98 2.21 23.92
N ARG A 292 18.38 0.96 23.66
CA ARG A 292 19.61 0.59 22.93
C ARG A 292 19.34 0.11 21.50
N ASP A 293 18.07 0.13 21.08
CA ASP A 293 17.65 -0.37 19.78
C ASP A 293 17.67 0.74 18.74
N TYR A 294 18.20 0.42 17.56
CA TYR A 294 18.21 1.30 16.39
C TYR A 294 17.11 0.95 15.37
N HIS A 295 16.36 -0.15 15.59
CA HIS A 295 15.28 -0.58 14.70
C HIS A 295 13.98 0.17 14.95
N GLY A 296 12.98 -0.08 14.09
CA GLY A 296 11.72 0.63 14.09
C GLY A 296 11.71 1.82 13.13
N CYS A 297 10.65 2.61 13.21
CA CYS A 297 10.46 3.82 12.40
C CYS A 297 10.98 5.05 13.14
N PRO A 298 12.03 5.75 12.65
CA PRO A 298 12.54 6.98 13.25
C PRO A 298 11.43 8.02 13.52
N PHE A 299 10.54 8.23 12.55
CA PHE A 299 9.43 9.18 12.66
C PHE A 299 8.41 8.86 13.77
N LYS A 300 8.41 7.64 14.32
CA LYS A 300 7.53 7.26 15.43
C LYS A 300 8.27 7.14 16.76
N HIS A 301 9.49 6.59 16.74
CA HIS A 301 10.16 6.14 17.96
C HIS A 301 11.29 7.07 18.41
N MET A 302 11.85 7.91 17.53
CA MET A 302 12.84 8.90 17.95
C MET A 302 12.16 10.09 18.64
N LEU A 303 12.85 10.63 19.64
CA LEU A 303 12.47 11.91 20.23
C LEU A 303 12.64 13.02 19.20
N HIS A 304 11.83 14.07 19.30
CA HIS A 304 11.78 15.13 18.29
C HIS A 304 13.13 15.79 18.02
N ASN A 305 13.87 16.14 19.08
CA ASN A 305 15.20 16.74 18.97
C ASN A 305 16.22 15.81 18.31
N VAL A 306 16.21 14.52 18.68
CA VAL A 306 17.11 13.52 18.11
C VAL A 306 16.78 13.28 16.62
N LEU A 307 15.49 13.27 16.28
CA LEU A 307 15.06 13.15 14.89
C LEU A 307 15.48 14.36 14.06
N GLU A 308 15.39 15.57 14.62
CA GLU A 308 15.83 16.79 13.95
C GLU A 308 17.33 16.77 13.67
N GLU A 309 18.15 16.41 14.66
CA GLU A 309 19.60 16.20 14.49
C GLU A 309 19.90 15.15 13.39
N GLU A 310 19.22 14.00 13.42
CA GLU A 310 19.43 12.94 12.41
C GLU A 310 19.02 13.40 11.01
N LEU A 311 17.93 14.17 10.88
CA LEU A 311 17.50 14.72 9.59
C LEU A 311 18.51 15.73 9.03
N VAL A 312 19.07 16.59 9.89
CA VAL A 312 20.14 17.52 9.53
C VAL A 312 21.39 16.75 9.08
N ASP A 313 21.79 15.72 9.82
CA ASP A 313 22.91 14.85 9.45
C ASP A 313 22.67 14.12 8.12
N CYS A 314 21.41 13.90 7.73
CA CYS A 314 21.01 13.35 6.45
C CYS A 314 20.84 14.42 5.34
N GLY A 315 21.23 15.67 5.59
CA GLY A 315 21.18 16.76 4.62
C GLY A 315 19.81 17.46 4.49
N PHE A 316 18.85 17.11 5.35
CA PHE A 316 17.56 17.81 5.43
C PHE A 316 17.66 18.99 6.40
N ASN A 317 18.40 20.02 5.96
CA ASN A 317 18.39 21.28 6.69
C ASN A 317 16.99 21.90 6.58
N ALA A 318 16.42 22.32 7.71
CA ALA A 318 15.28 23.22 7.68
C ALA A 318 15.69 24.43 6.85
N LEU A 319 15.03 24.64 5.70
CA LEU A 319 15.21 25.84 4.90
C LEU A 319 15.13 27.03 5.85
N GLY A 320 16.24 27.76 5.95
CA GLY A 320 16.37 28.88 6.89
C GLY A 320 15.17 29.80 6.77
N LYS A 321 14.63 30.20 7.93
CA LYS A 321 13.68 31.30 8.02
C LYS A 321 14.29 32.59 7.49
#